data_AF-A0A0G1BPH2-F1
#
_entry.id   AF-A0A0G1BPH2-F1
#
_cell.length_a   1.000
_cell.length_b   1.000
_cell.length_c   1.000
_cell.angle_alpha   90.00
_cell.angle_beta   90.00
_cell.angle_gamma   90.00
#
_symmetry.space_group_name_H-M   'P 1'
#
loop_
_entity.id
_entity.type
_entity.pdbx_description
1 polymer ?
#
loop_
_entity_poly.entity_id
_entity_poly.type
_entity_poly.pdbx_seq_one_letter_code
_entity_poly.pdbx_strand_id
1 'polypeptide(L)' 'MKQLNGEYKIKNQDLGKLFIKIHNLKQNFKKVSFSHVRREQNKLADKLANQAIDKEPRNESRKQ' A
#
# COMPACT_ATOMS: atom_id res chain seq x y z
N MET A 1 -4.63 1.61 7.96
CA MET A 1 -5.67 2.64 7.76
C MET A 1 -5.43 3.92 8.58
N LYS A 2 -5.08 3.82 9.87
CA LYS A 2 -4.93 4.98 10.77
C LYS A 2 -3.99 6.09 10.27
N GLN A 3 -2.93 5.76 9.51
CA GLN A 3 -2.06 6.77 8.87
C GLN A 3 -2.72 7.52 7.70
N LEU A 4 -3.53 6.84 6.88
CA LEU A 4 -4.26 7.46 5.76
C LEU A 4 -5.44 8.32 6.22
N ASN A 5 -5.98 8.00 7.40
CA ASN A 5 -7.01 8.78 8.07
C ASN A 5 -6.44 9.98 8.85
N GLY A 6 -5.12 10.12 8.95
CA GLY A 6 -4.46 11.19 9.72
C GLY A 6 -4.37 10.95 11.23
N GLU A 7 -4.83 9.79 11.73
CA GLU A 7 -4.83 9.45 13.16
C GLU A 7 -3.41 9.15 13.70
N TYR A 8 -2.47 8.75 12.83
CA TYR A 8 -1.09 8.49 13.20
C TYR A 8 -0.09 9.31 12.39
N LYS A 9 0.88 9.92 13.10
CA LYS A 9 2.00 10.64 12.50
C LYS A 9 2.91 9.67 11.74
N ILE A 10 3.12 9.93 10.47
CA ILE A 10 4.05 9.17 9.64
C ILE A 10 5.48 9.61 10.00
N LYS A 11 6.24 8.74 10.66
CA LYS A 11 7.62 9.02 11.09
C LYS A 11 8.67 8.60 10.05
N ASN A 12 8.34 7.65 9.17
CA ASN A 12 9.23 7.18 8.11
C ASN A 12 9.06 8.06 6.86
N GLN A 13 10.15 8.64 6.37
CA GLN A 13 10.14 9.55 5.21
C GLN A 13 9.64 8.89 3.93
N ASP A 14 9.94 7.61 3.70
CA ASP A 14 9.50 6.91 2.48
C ASP A 14 8.00 6.63 2.50
N LEU A 15 7.44 6.32 3.68
CA LEU A 15 6.00 6.25 3.87
C LEU A 15 5.33 7.62 3.69
N GLY A 16 6.02 8.71 4.04
CA GLY A 16 5.55 10.07 3.83
C GLY A 16 5.36 10.41 2.35
N LYS A 17 6.32 10.01 1.49
CA LYS A 17 6.22 10.19 0.03
C LYS A 17 5.01 9.45 -0.54
N LEU A 18 4.75 8.22 -0.09
CA LEU A 18 3.58 7.44 -0.50
C LEU A 18 2.27 8.09 -0.05
N PHE A 19 2.24 8.65 1.15
CA PHE A 19 1.06 9.37 1.65
C PHE A 19 0.70 10.58 0.77
N ILE A 20 1.69 11.39 0.38
CA ILE A 20 1.46 12.55 -0.51
C ILE A 20 0.88 12.09 -1.85
N LYS A 21 1.42 11.02 -2.43
CA LYS A 21 0.89 10.45 -3.68
C LYS A 21 -0.58 10.04 -3.53
N ILE A 22 -0.92 9.31 -2.46
CA ILE A 22 -2.29 8.87 -2.19
C ILE A 22 -3.20 10.06 -1.93
N HIS A 23 -2.73 11.07 -1.18
CA HIS A 23 -3.49 12.27 -0.88
C HIS A 23 -3.84 13.03 -2.17
N ASN A 24 -2.87 13.24 -3.06
CA ASN A 24 -3.10 13.91 -4.34
C ASN A 24 -4.08 13.12 -5.22
N LEU A 25 -3.93 11.80 -5.31
CA LEU A 25 -4.86 10.95 -6.05
C LEU A 25 -6.27 11.01 -5.47
N LYS A 26 -6.40 11.06 -4.14
CA LYS A 26 -7.70 11.13 -3.46
C LYS A 26 -8.49 12.39 -3.83
N GLN A 27 -7.82 13.52 -4.09
CA GLN A 27 -8.49 14.77 -4.49
C GLN A 27 -9.25 14.66 -5.81
N ASN A 28 -8.86 13.72 -6.69
CA ASN A 28 -9.53 13.51 -7.97
C ASN A 28 -10.89 12.80 -7.83
N PHE A 29 -11.22 12.29 -6.64
CA PHE A 29 -12.47 11.57 -6.38
C PHE A 29 -13.34 12.36 -5.41
N LYS A 30 -14.65 12.47 -5.71
CA LYS A 30 -15.62 13.17 -4.84
C LYS A 30 -15.64 12.63 -3.40
N LYS A 31 -15.48 11.31 -3.23
CA LYS A 31 -15.44 10.66 -1.91
C LYS A 31 -14.67 9.35 -2.01
N VAL A 32 -13.74 9.13 -1.08
CA VAL A 32 -12.97 7.89 -0.95
C VAL A 32 -13.07 7.40 0.49
N SER A 33 -13.46 6.14 0.65
CA SER A 33 -13.53 5.45 1.95
C SER A 33 -12.57 4.27 1.96
N PHE A 34 -11.85 4.11 3.08
CA PHE A 34 -10.93 3.01 3.29
C PHE A 34 -11.53 2.05 4.33
N SER A 35 -11.86 0.83 3.92
CA SER A 35 -12.33 -0.23 4.82
C SER A 35 -11.26 -1.28 5.02
N HIS A 36 -11.12 -1.75 6.26
CA HIS A 36 -10.26 -2.89 6.56
C HIS A 36 -11.04 -4.18 6.31
N VAL A 37 -10.54 -5.01 5.39
CA VAL A 37 -11.09 -6.34 5.09
C VAL A 37 -10.11 -7.43 5.51
N ARG A 38 -10.62 -8.61 5.86
CA ARG A 38 -9.76 -9.76 6.22
C ARG A 38 -9.01 -10.24 4.97
N ARG A 39 -7.80 -10.80 5.15
CA ARG A 39 -6.98 -11.32 4.03
C ARG A 39 -7.72 -12.34 3.17
N GLU A 40 -8.52 -13.19 3.79
CA GLU A 40 -9.36 -14.19 3.12
C GLU A 40 -10.38 -13.58 2.15
N GLN A 41 -10.77 -12.33 2.35
CA GLN A 41 -11.71 -11.60 1.49
C GLN A 41 -10.97 -10.81 0.39
N ASN A 42 -9.65 -10.67 0.48
CA ASN A 42 -8.82 -9.94 -0.49
C ASN A 42 -7.93 -10.86 -1.34
N LYS A 43 -8.35 -12.12 -1.53
CA LYS A 43 -7.59 -13.17 -2.21
C LYS A 43 -7.12 -12.79 -3.61
N LEU A 44 -7.95 -12.09 -4.38
CA LEU A 44 -7.62 -11.71 -5.76
C LEU A 44 -6.49 -10.69 -5.82
N ALA A 45 -6.55 -9.64 -5.00
CA ALA A 45 -5.47 -8.65 -4.92
C ALA A 45 -4.19 -9.25 -4.36
N ASP A 46 -4.29 -10.12 -3.35
CA ASP A 46 -3.14 -10.84 -2.78
C ASP A 46 -2.47 -11.74 -3.82
N LYS A 47 -3.27 -12.48 -4.61
CA LYS A 47 -2.77 -13.31 -5.72
C LYS A 47 -2.04 -12.46 -6.75
N LEU A 48 -2.61 -11.33 -7.18
CA LEU A 48 -1.98 -10.45 -8.17
C LEU A 48 -0.66 -9.86 -7.66
N ALA A 49 -0.62 -9.46 -6.37
CA ALA A 49 0.60 -8.94 -5.76
C ALA A 49 1.70 -10.01 -5.69
N ASN A 50 1.36 -11.22 -5.25
CA ASN A 50 2.32 -12.33 -5.21
C ASN A 50 2.81 -12.70 -6.62
N GLN A 51 1.92 -12.72 -7.61
CA GLN A 51 2.30 -12.95 -9.01
C GLN A 51 3.26 -11.90 -9.55
N ALA A 52 3.12 -10.63 -9.15
CA ALA A 52 4.05 -9.58 -9.56
C ALA A 52 5.43 -9.78 -8.91
N ILE A 53 5.47 -10.14 -7.63
CA ILE A 53 6.71 -10.44 -6.90
C ILE A 53 7.40 -11.68 -7.49
N ASP A 54 6.66 -12.74 -7.78
CA ASP A 54 7.20 -13.98 -8.35
C ASP A 54 7.72 -13.81 -9.78
N LYS A 55 7.18 -12.82 -10.52
CA LYS A 55 7.62 -12.48 -11.88
C LYS A 55 8.88 -11.62 -11.89
N GLU A 56 9.20 -10.91 -10.81
CA GLU A 56 10.52 -10.31 -10.66
C GLU A 56 11.51 -11.43 -10.35
N PRO A 57 12.56 -11.63 -11.16
CA PRO A 57 13.63 -12.54 -10.77
C PRO A 57 14.15 -12.05 -9.42
N ARG A 58 14.11 -12.93 -8.42
CA ARG A 58 14.64 -12.68 -7.08
C ARG A 58 16.10 -12.23 -7.28
N ASN A 59 16.37 -10.93 -7.25
CA ASN A 59 17.74 -10.45 -7.16
C ASN A 59 18.22 -10.89 -5.78
N GLU A 60 18.99 -11.98 -5.76
CA GLU A 60 19.60 -12.61 -4.58
C GLU A 60 20.69 -11.71 -3.95
N SER A 61 20.44 -10.42 -3.80
CA SER A 61 21.37 -9.44 -3.24
C SER A 61 20.97 -8.99 -1.84
N ARG A 62 20.43 -9.92 -1.02
CA ARG A 62 20.27 -9.74 0.43
C ARG A 62 20.53 -11.05 1.18
N LYS A 63 21.74 -11.59 0.98
CA LYS A 63 22.46 -12.35 2.01
C LYS A 63 23.88 -11.80 2.09
N GLN A 64 24.05 -10.76 2.89
CA GLN A 64 25.27 -10.49 3.65
C GLN A 64 24.83 -10.21 5.08
#